data_AF-A0A534RZY1-F1
#
_entry.id   AF-A0A534RZY1-F1
#
_cell.length_a   1.000
_cell.length_b   1.000
_cell.length_c   1.000
_cell.angle_alpha   90.00
_cell.angle_beta   90.00
_cell.angle_gamma   90.00
#
_symmetry.space_group_name_H-M   'P 1'
#
loop_
_entity.id
_entity.type
_entity.pdbx_description
1 polymer ?
#
loop_
_entity_poly.entity_id
_entity_poly.type
_entity_poly.pdbx_seq_one_letter_code
_entity_poly.pdbx_strand_id
1 'polypeptide(L)' 'MFVEIGGPHHRPHLLPRRQRRLVEAWGELHQEELMADWDRLQAGRPPQPIEPLQ' A
#
# COMPACT_ATOMS: atom_id res chain seq x y z
N MET A 1 18.09 38.77 -6.86
CA MET A 1 19.13 37.73 -6.90
C MET A 1 18.41 36.40 -7.04
N PHE A 2 18.35 35.87 -8.26
CA PHE A 2 17.78 34.56 -8.55
C PHE A 2 18.86 33.51 -8.25
N VAL A 3 18.53 32.49 -7.47
CA VAL A 3 19.33 31.28 -7.32
C VAL A 3 18.52 30.14 -7.93
N GLU A 4 18.86 29.83 -9.18
CA GLU A 4 18.50 28.60 -9.87
C GLU A 4 19.35 27.46 -9.27
N ILE A 5 18.75 26.62 -8.42
CA ILE A 5 19.30 25.33 -8.02
C ILE A 5 18.27 24.25 -8.35
N GLY A 6 18.40 23.71 -9.56
CA GLY A 6 18.24 22.30 -9.92
C GLY A 6 16.97 21.52 -9.52
N GLY A 7 16.08 21.31 -10.49
CA GLY A 7 15.52 19.99 -10.88
C GLY A 7 14.59 19.22 -9.91
N PRO A 8 13.58 18.47 -10.42
CA PRO A 8 12.60 17.80 -9.57
C PRO A 8 13.20 16.52 -8.95
N HIS A 9 13.64 16.59 -7.70
CA HIS A 9 14.16 15.42 -6.98
C HIS A 9 13.19 14.81 -5.96
N HIS A 10 11.88 15.06 -6.07
CA HIS A 10 10.93 14.11 -5.49
C HIS A 10 10.87 12.91 -6.44
N ARG A 11 11.67 11.87 -6.19
CA ARG A 11 11.39 10.58 -6.83
C ARG A 11 10.01 10.17 -6.33
N PRO A 12 9.02 9.96 -7.21
CA PRO A 12 7.73 9.51 -6.73
C PRO A 12 7.94 8.19 -5.98
N HIS A 13 7.35 8.06 -4.79
CA HIS A 13 7.41 6.88 -3.95
C HIS A 13 6.57 5.73 -4.54
N LEU A 14 6.80 5.43 -5.81
CA LEU A 14 6.16 4.36 -6.54
C LEU A 14 6.93 3.07 -6.26
N LEU A 15 6.18 2.03 -5.90
CA LEU A 15 6.72 0.69 -5.87
C LEU A 15 7.23 0.33 -7.28
N PRO A 16 8.47 -0.16 -7.42
CA PRO A 16 8.92 -0.68 -8.70
C PRO A 16 7.99 -1.81 -9.15
N ARG A 17 7.88 -2.01 -10.47
CA ARG A 17 6.80 -2.84 -11.07
C ARG A 17 6.68 -4.25 -10.46
N ARG A 18 7.80 -4.86 -10.08
CA ARG A 18 7.82 -6.20 -9.47
C ARG A 18 7.19 -6.18 -8.07
N GLN A 19 7.57 -5.22 -7.23
CA GLN A 19 7.03 -5.04 -5.89
C GLN A 19 5.55 -4.70 -5.95
N ARG A 20 5.15 -3.84 -6.89
CA ARG A 20 3.73 -3.50 -7.08
C ARG A 20 2.89 -4.73 -7.42
N ARG A 21 3.35 -5.56 -8.37
CA ARG A 21 2.65 -6.81 -8.73
C ARG A 21 2.50 -7.78 -7.57
N LEU A 22 3.50 -7.87 -6.70
CA LEU A 22 3.43 -8.72 -5.50
C LEU A 22 2.36 -8.20 -4.53
N VAL A 23 2.31 -6.90 -4.30
CA VAL A 23 1.28 -6.28 -3.44
C VAL A 23 -0.11 -6.39 -4.05
N GLU A 24 -0.25 -6.16 -5.36
CA GLU A 24 -1.51 -6.33 -6.09
C GLU A 24 -2.02 -7.78 -5.95
N ALA A 25 -1.18 -8.78 -6.25
CA ALA A 25 -1.55 -10.20 -6.15
C ALA A 25 -1.86 -10.63 -4.71
N TRP A 26 -1.13 -10.13 -3.72
CA TRP A 26 -1.46 -10.36 -2.31
C TRP A 26 -2.83 -9.77 -1.95
N GLY A 27 -3.10 -8.53 -2.38
CA GLY A 27 -4.39 -7.88 -2.15
C GLY A 27 -5.56 -8.61 -2.82
N GLU A 28 -5.35 -9.17 -4.01
CA GLU A 28 -6.34 -10.01 -4.69
C GLU A 28 -6.61 -11.31 -3.92
N LEU A 29 -5.56 -11.98 -3.41
CA LEU A 29 -5.70 -13.21 -2.64
C LEU A 29 -6.47 -12.99 -1.33
N HIS A 30 -6.25 -11.85 -0.67
CA HIS A 30 -6.81 -11.54 0.65
C HIS A 30 -7.94 -10.49 0.61
N GLN A 31 -8.59 -10.31 -0.54
CA GLN A 31 -9.56 -9.24 -0.74
C GLN A 31 -10.73 -9.28 0.27
N GLU A 32 -11.26 -10.47 0.55
CA GLU A 32 -12.36 -10.64 1.49
C GLU A 32 -11.96 -10.28 2.93
N GLU A 33 -10.78 -10.73 3.35
CA GLU A 33 -10.21 -10.43 4.67
C GLU A 33 -9.97 -8.92 4.85
N LEU A 34 -9.40 -8.27 3.82
CA LEU A 34 -9.18 -6.82 3.81
C LEU A 34 -10.48 -6.03 3.91
N MET A 35 -11.55 -6.49 3.24
CA MET A 35 -12.86 -5.83 3.31
C MET A 35 -13.49 -6.01 4.69
N ALA A 36 -13.42 -7.21 5.26
CA ALA A 36 -13.91 -7.45 6.61
C ALA A 36 -13.17 -6.60 7.66
N ASP A 37 -11.86 -6.45 7.51
CA ASP A 37 -11.07 -5.58 8.39
C ASP A 37 -11.36 -4.10 8.20
N TRP A 38 -11.65 -3.67 6.97
CA TRP A 38 -12.16 -2.32 6.71
C TRP A 38 -13.44 -2.04 7.50
N ASP A 39 -14.42 -2.95 7.44
CA ASP A 39 -15.67 -2.80 8.19
C ASP A 39 -15.46 -2.79 9.71
N ARG A 40 -14.49 -3.56 10.21
CA ARG A 40 -14.12 -3.56 11.64
C ARG A 40 -13.52 -2.24 12.07
N LEU A 41 -12.59 -1.70 11.27
CA LEU A 41 -11.97 -0.39 11.51
C LEU A 41 -13.02 0.72 11.53
N GLN A 42 -13.95 0.72 10.58
CA GLN A 42 -15.06 1.68 10.53
C GLN A 42 -15.97 1.60 11.76
N ALA A 43 -16.08 0.42 12.38
CA ALA A 43 -16.81 0.20 13.61
C ALA A 43 -15.98 0.43 14.90
N GLY A 44 -14.76 0.98 14.79
CA GLY A 44 -13.86 1.24 15.92
C GLY A 44 -13.23 -0.02 16.53
N ARG A 45 -13.26 -1.14 15.82
CA ARG A 45 -12.62 -2.40 16.22
C ARG A 45 -11.27 -2.56 15.51
N PRO A 46 -10.27 -3.18 16.15
CA PRO A 46 -8.99 -3.46 15.49
C PRO A 46 -9.19 -4.46 14.34
N PRO A 47 -8.32 -4.47 13.31
CA PRO A 47 -8.31 -5.47 12.25
C PRO A 47 -7.79 -6.83 12.75
N GLN A 48 -7.90 -7.90 11.97
CA GLN A 48 -7.34 -9.20 12.28
C GLN A 48 -5.96 -9.35 11.61
N PRO A 49 -5.10 -10.24 12.13
CA PRO A 49 -3.92 -10.69 11.39
C PRO A 49 -4.35 -11.42 10.12
N ILE A 50 -3.73 -11.07 8.99
CA ILE A 50 -3.85 -11.79 7.72
C ILE A 50 -2.61 -12.68 7.58
N GLU A 51 -2.82 -13.97 7.32
CA GLU A 51 -1.72 -14.94 7.18
C GLU A 51 -0.80 -14.54 6.01
N PRO A 52 0.53 -14.66 6.16
CA PRO A 52 1.46 -14.33 5.10
C PRO A 52 1.39 -15.34 3.95
N LEU A 53 1.85 -14.94 2.77
CA LEU A 53 2.01 -15.83 1.61
C LEU A 53 2.94 -17.01 1.97
N GLN A 54 2.48 -18.23 1.70
CA GLN A 54 3.26 -19.48 1.79
C GLN A 54 4.22 -19.63 0.60
#